data_AF-A0A0A9FWT9-F1
#
_entry.id   AF-A0A0A9FWT9-F1
#
_cell.length_a   1.000
_cell.length_b   1.000
_cell.length_c   1.000
_cell.angle_alpha   90.00
_cell.angle_beta   90.00
_cell.angle_gamma   90.00
#
_symmetry.space_group_name_H-M   'P 1'
#
loop_
_entity.id
_entity.type
_entity.pdbx_description
1 polymer ?
#
loop_
_entity_poly.entity_id
_entity_poly.type
_entity_poly.pdbx_seq_one_letter_code
_entity_poly.pdbx_strand_id
1 'polypeptide(L)' 'MAAIYSAAVMARTKGEETEVLVHDYEREVESACGREFLCEENRVTGTSTPSLGHFLVRGGGATNGDAFCGPPAQNAN' A
#
# COMPACT_ATOMS: atom_id res chain seq x y z
N MET A 1 -1.70 5.00 13.08
CA MET A 1 -1.60 3.52 12.94
C MET A 1 -2.90 2.91 12.46
N ALA A 2 -4.00 2.94 13.23
CA ALA A 2 -5.28 2.36 12.85
C ALA A 2 -5.83 2.85 11.49
N ALA A 3 -5.61 4.13 11.14
CA ALA A 3 -6.03 4.69 9.86
C ALA A 3 -5.40 3.98 8.64
N ILE A 4 -4.09 3.70 8.71
CA ILE A 4 -3.35 3.03 7.62
C ILE A 4 -3.85 1.59 7.48
N TYR A 5 -4.02 0.89 8.59
CA TYR A 5 -4.58 -0.47 8.60
C TYR A 5 -5.99 -0.52 8.01
N SER A 6 -6.89 0.36 8.46
CA SER A 6 -8.26 0.41 7.94
C SER A 6 -8.29 0.75 6.44
N ALA A 7 -7.43 1.66 5.98
CA ALA A 7 -7.29 1.98 4.55
C ALA A 7 -6.85 0.76 3.75
N ALA A 8 -5.87 0.00 4.23
CA ALA A 8 -5.41 -1.23 3.60
C ALA A 8 -6.52 -2.28 3.50
N VAL A 9 -7.28 -2.49 4.58
CA VAL A 9 -8.41 -3.45 4.59
C VAL A 9 -9.51 -3.00 3.61
N MET A 10 -9.85 -1.71 3.59
CA MET A 10 -10.86 -1.18 2.67
C MET A 10 -10.43 -1.32 1.21
N ALA A 11 -9.18 -0.99 0.90
CA ALA A 11 -8.62 -1.10 -0.45
C ALA A 11 -8.68 -2.54 -0.96
N ARG A 12 -8.34 -3.52 -0.11
CA ARG A 12 -8.34 -4.94 -0.47
C ARG A 12 -9.73 -5.54 -0.62
N THR A 13 -10.68 -5.12 0.22
CA THR A 13 -11.99 -5.79 0.30
C THR A 13 -13.02 -5.22 -0.67
N LYS A 14 -12.90 -3.95 -1.07
CA LYS A 14 -13.93 -3.25 -1.84
C LYS A 14 -13.47 -2.69 -3.18
N GLY A 15 -12.17 -2.48 -3.38
CA GLY A 15 -11.63 -1.92 -4.62
C GLY A 15 -11.15 -2.99 -5.59
N GLU A 16 -11.19 -2.72 -6.89
CA GLU A 16 -10.38 -3.45 -7.88
C GLU A 16 -8.94 -2.91 -7.84
N GLU A 17 -8.82 -1.58 -7.86
CA GLU A 17 -7.59 -0.84 -7.66
C GLU A 17 -7.90 0.40 -6.79
N THR A 18 -7.08 0.69 -5.79
CA THR A 18 -7.31 1.79 -4.84
C THR A 18 -6.00 2.51 -4.54
N GLU A 19 -5.99 3.83 -4.75
CA GLU A 19 -4.90 4.69 -4.36
C GLU A 19 -5.02 5.05 -2.87
N VAL A 20 -3.94 4.79 -2.12
CA VAL A 20 -3.83 5.16 -0.70
C VAL A 20 -2.67 6.13 -0.54
N LEU A 21 -2.98 7.29 0.03
CA LEU A 21 -2.05 8.39 0.27
C LEU A 21 -1.83 8.55 1.78
N VAL A 22 -0.58 8.43 2.22
CA VAL A 22 -0.17 8.54 3.62
C VAL A 22 0.67 9.81 3.79
N HIS A 23 0.14 10.79 4.52
CA HIS A 23 0.89 12.00 4.87
C HIS A 23 2.00 11.71 5.89
N ASP A 24 3.03 12.55 5.93
CA ASP A 24 4.20 12.47 6.81
C ASP A 24 4.90 11.10 6.78
N TYR A 25 5.00 10.51 5.59
CA TYR A 25 5.56 9.17 5.38
C TYR A 25 7.06 9.07 5.68
N GLU A 26 7.76 10.19 5.82
CA GLU A 26 9.17 10.22 6.26
C GLU A 26 9.36 9.83 7.74
N ARG A 27 8.28 9.86 8.52
CA ARG A 27 8.31 9.42 9.92
C ARG A 27 8.39 7.89 9.99
N GLU A 28 9.16 7.38 10.95
CA GLU A 28 9.40 5.94 11.11
C GLU A 28 8.11 5.14 11.32
N VAL A 29 7.15 5.75 12.02
CA VAL A 29 5.93 5.07 12.45
C VAL A 29 4.98 4.90 11.26
N GLU A 30 4.76 5.97 10.49
CA GLU A 30 3.98 6.00 9.25
C GLU A 30 4.61 5.12 8.16
N SER A 31 5.93 5.18 7.98
CA SER A 31 6.64 4.32 7.03
C SER A 31 6.62 2.85 7.40
N ALA A 32 6.81 2.51 8.68
CA ALA A 32 6.69 1.12 9.14
C ALA A 32 5.29 0.57 8.90
N CYS A 33 4.23 1.34 9.22
CA CYS A 33 2.86 0.89 8.99
C CYS A 33 2.46 0.85 7.51
N GLY A 34 2.98 1.74 6.67
CA GLY A 34 2.75 1.64 5.23
C GLY A 34 3.38 0.38 4.66
N ARG A 35 4.64 0.09 5.01
CA ARG A 35 5.32 -1.14 4.58
C ARG A 35 4.63 -2.41 5.09
N GLU A 36 4.14 -2.39 6.32
CA GLU A 36 3.46 -3.54 6.93
C GLU A 36 2.07 -3.81 6.32
N PHE A 37 1.24 -2.78 6.14
CA PHE A 37 -0.17 -2.97 5.79
C PHE A 37 -0.50 -2.68 4.33
N LEU A 38 0.16 -1.68 3.73
CA LEU A 38 -0.04 -1.30 2.33
C LEU A 38 0.93 -2.04 1.40
N CYS A 39 1.98 -2.65 1.95
CA CYS A 39 3.00 -3.43 1.27
C CYS A 39 3.90 -2.59 0.37
N GLU A 40 5.21 -2.85 0.45
CA GLU A 40 6.21 -2.04 -0.24
C GLU A 40 6.15 -2.19 -1.76
N GLU A 41 5.73 -3.35 -2.25
CA GLU A 41 5.53 -3.64 -3.67
C GLU A 41 4.39 -2.84 -4.32
N ASN A 42 3.45 -2.33 -3.52
CA ASN A 42 2.37 -1.47 -4.00
C ASN A 42 2.79 0.00 -4.05
N ARG A 43 3.99 0.36 -3.57
CA ARG A 43 4.43 1.74 -3.49
C ARG A 43 4.77 2.28 -4.88
N VAL A 44 4.22 3.44 -5.21
CA VAL A 44 4.50 4.13 -6.47
C VAL A 44 5.76 4.97 -6.32
N THR A 45 6.83 4.58 -7.03
CA THR A 45 8.10 5.32 -7.07
C THR A 45 7.94 6.60 -7.91
N GLY A 46 8.44 7.74 -7.42
CA GLY A 46 8.47 9.00 -8.19
C GLY A 46 7.33 9.99 -7.88
N THR A 47 6.72 9.92 -6.70
CA THR A 47 5.81 10.96 -6.23
C THR A 47 6.53 12.29 -6.01
N SER A 48 5.94 13.39 -6.48
CA SER A 48 6.53 14.74 -6.41
C SER A 48 6.75 15.27 -4.98
N THR A 49 6.15 14.61 -3.98
CA THR A 49 6.21 15.04 -2.58
C THR A 49 6.86 13.94 -1.73
N PRO A 50 8.08 14.16 -1.21
CA PRO A 50 8.83 13.13 -0.48
C PRO A 50 8.18 12.74 0.87
N SER A 51 7.38 13.63 1.46
CA SER A 51 6.63 13.38 2.69
C SER A 51 5.32 12.62 2.48
N LEU A 52 4.98 12.26 1.23
CA LEU A 52 3.72 11.58 0.90
C LEU A 52 4.00 10.16 0.40
N GLY A 53 3.55 9.16 1.15
CA GLY A 53 3.57 7.76 0.72
C GLY A 53 2.40 7.50 -0.22
N HIS A 54 2.67 7.13 -1.48
CA HIS A 54 1.64 6.76 -2.44
C HIS A 54 1.69 5.26 -2.73
N PHE A 55 0.56 4.58 -2.53
CA PHE A 55 0.40 3.15 -2.73
C PHE A 55 -0.78 2.86 -3.64
N LEU A 56 -0.57 1.99 -4.62
CA LEU A 56 -1.60 1.48 -5.50
C LEU A 56 -1.94 0.05 -5.09
N VAL A 57 -2.98 -0.09 -4.26
CA VAL A 57 -3.37 -1.39 -3.70
C VAL A 57 -4.44 -2.01 -4.60
N ARG A 58 -4.18 -3.22 -5.10
CA ARG A 58 -5.18 -4.02 -5.81
C ARG A 58 -6.00 -4.82 -4.82
N GLY A 59 -7.31 -4.86 -5.03
CA GLY A 59 -8.27 -5.54 -4.17
C GLY A 59 -9.11 -6.58 -4.92
N GLY A 60 -10.05 -7.20 -4.21
CA GLY A 60 -10.98 -8.17 -4.78
C GLY A 60 -10.30 -9.47 -5.24
N GLY A 61 -10.79 -10.06 -6.33
CA GLY A 61 -10.36 -11.38 -6.83
C GLY A 61 -8.91 -11.45 -7.33
N ALA A 62 -8.21 -10.31 -7.42
CA ALA A 62 -6.79 -10.24 -7.74
C ALA A 62 -5.88 -10.39 -6.49
N THR A 63 -6.44 -10.36 -5.29
CA THR A 63 -5.68 -10.52 -4.04
C THR A 63 -5.61 -11.96 -3.59
N ASN A 64 -4.41 -12.40 -3.19
CA ASN A 64 -4.25 -13.67 -2.49
C ASN A 64 -4.84 -13.50 -1.08
N GLY A 65 -5.97 -14.16 -0.79
CA GLY A 65 -6.71 -13.98 0.47
C GLY A 65 -5.94 -14.39 1.75
N ASP A 66 -4.83 -15.10 1.60
CA ASP A 66 -4.04 -15.65 2.71
C ASP A 66 -2.93 -14.73 3.22
N ALA A 67 -2.60 -13.63 2.50
CA ALA A 67 -1.55 -12.71 2.90
C ALA A 67 -1.86 -11.26 2.52
N PHE A 68 -1.41 -10.31 3.34
CA PHE A 68 -1.41 -8.90 2.94
C PHE A 68 -0.42 -8.72 1.77
N CYS A 69 0.86 -8.96 1.97
CA CYS A 69 1.85 -8.69 0.92
C CYS A 69 2.02 -9.88 -0.02
N GLY A 70 2.05 -9.60 -1.32
CA GLY A 70 2.35 -10.57 -2.35
C GLY A 70 3.86 -10.71 -2.55
N PRO A 71 4.34 -11.63 -3.40
CA PRO A 71 5.71 -11.55 -3.87
C PRO A 71 5.92 -10.17 -4.52
N PRO A 72 7.10 -9.53 -4.30
CA PRO A 72 7.39 -8.25 -4.93
C PRO A 72 7.20 -8.37 -6.44
N ALA A 73 6.61 -7.33 -7.06
CA ALA A 73 6.36 -7.30 -8.50
C ALA A 73 7.65 -7.67 -9.24
N GLN A 74 7.70 -8.89 -9.79
CA GLN A 74 8.81 -9.32 -10.62
C GLN A 74 8.71 -8.49 -11.89
N ASN A 75 9.70 -7.63 -12.11
CA ASN A 75 9.83 -6.78 -13.29
C ASN A 75 9.43 -7.56 -14.54
N ALA A 76 8.31 -7.14 -15.16
CA ALA A 76 7.99 -7.59 -16.51
C ALA A 76 9.09 -7.04 -17.43
N ASN A 77 9.95 -7.93 -17.91
CA ASN A 77 10.84 -7.66 -19.05
C ASN A 77 10.01 -7.38 -20.30
#